data_AF-A0A1E5T6M4-F1
#
_entry.id   AF-A0A1E5T6M4-F1
#
_cell.length_a   1.000
_cell.length_b   1.000
_cell.length_c   1.000
_cell.angle_alpha   90.00
_cell.angle_beta   90.00
_cell.angle_gamma   90.00
#
_symmetry.space_group_name_H-M   'P 1'
#
loop_
_entity.id
_entity.type
_entity.pdbx_description
1 polymer ?
#
loop_
_entity_poly.entity_id
_entity_poly.type
_entity_poly.pdbx_seq_one_letter_code
_entity_poly.pdbx_strand_id
1 'polypeptide(L)'
;MFFTQEKTDYLSKEVTISFSDMPVKDALRKLEGELEGLVFVYSPSSFNSDRKINLSFKKVALREVLAEIFKSDDLIFQARRHKVILKPKNPDRF
;
A
#
# COMPACT_ATOMS: atom_id res chain seq x y z
N MET A 1 -1.86 -28.20 9.87
CA MET A 1 -2.28 -26.79 9.69
C MET A 1 -1.82 -26.37 8.30
N PHE A 2 -2.75 -26.21 7.36
CA PHE A 2 -2.44 -25.88 5.96
C PHE A 2 -3.07 -24.53 5.63
N PHE A 3 -2.24 -23.53 5.39
CA PHE A 3 -2.61 -22.36 4.58
C PHE A 3 -1.45 -22.08 3.62
N THR A 4 -1.16 -23.05 2.74
CA THR A 4 -0.35 -22.78 1.54
C THR A 4 -1.26 -22.13 0.52
N GLN A 5 -1.28 -20.80 0.48
CA GLN A 5 -1.87 -20.06 -0.62
C GLN A 5 -0.74 -19.67 -1.59
N GLU A 6 -0.52 -20.50 -2.61
CA GLU A 6 0.29 -20.18 -3.80
C GLU A 6 -0.45 -19.16 -4.69
N LYS A 7 -0.84 -18.02 -4.13
CA LYS A 7 -1.11 -16.80 -4.90
C LYS A 7 0.08 -15.91 -4.66
N THR A 8 0.70 -15.38 -5.71
CA THR A 8 1.67 -14.30 -5.63
C THR A 8 1.04 -13.12 -4.90
N ASP A 9 1.16 -13.10 -3.58
CA ASP A 9 0.59 -12.09 -2.71
C ASP A 9 1.68 -11.05 -2.48
N TYR A 10 1.67 -10.03 -3.33
CA TYR A 10 2.59 -8.90 -3.22
C TYR A 10 2.55 -8.24 -1.83
N LEU A 11 1.41 -8.34 -1.13
CA LEU A 11 1.22 -7.83 0.23
C LEU A 11 2.12 -8.52 1.27
N SER A 12 2.50 -9.77 1.05
CA SER A 12 3.38 -10.53 1.94
C SER A 12 4.87 -10.35 1.61
N LYS A 13 5.22 -9.67 0.50
CA LYS A 13 6.62 -9.39 0.18
C LYS A 13 7.21 -8.37 1.14
N GLU A 14 8.38 -8.70 1.67
CA GLU A 14 9.16 -7.79 2.51
C GLU A 14 9.88 -6.76 1.64
N VAL A 15 9.75 -5.49 2.00
CA VAL A 15 10.42 -4.36 1.35
C VAL A 15 11.20 -3.55 2.36
N THR A 16 12.26 -2.88 1.90
CA THR A 16 13.07 -1.96 2.71
C THR A 16 13.03 -0.61 2.04
N ILE A 17 12.16 0.27 2.54
CA ILE A 17 11.87 1.57 1.93
C ILE A 17 11.72 2.65 2.99
N SER A 18 12.28 3.81 2.71
CA SER A 18 12.14 5.00 3.54
C SER A 18 11.48 6.13 2.76
N PHE A 19 10.57 6.81 3.45
CA PHE A 19 9.82 7.97 3.01
C PHE A 19 10.20 9.13 3.92
N SER A 20 10.62 10.25 3.34
CA SER A 20 10.97 11.45 4.09
C SER A 20 10.30 12.66 3.45
N ASP A 21 9.36 13.25 4.17
CA ASP A 21 8.49 14.35 3.68
C ASP A 21 7.91 14.09 2.29
N MET A 22 7.56 12.82 2.01
CA MET A 22 7.18 12.37 0.68
C MET A 22 5.64 12.24 0.59
N PRO A 23 5.00 12.76 -0.46
CA PRO A 23 3.56 12.60 -0.62
C PRO A 23 3.20 11.13 -0.87
N VAL A 24 2.02 10.70 -0.39
CA VAL A 24 1.56 9.30 -0.50
C VAL A 24 1.58 8.81 -1.96
N LYS A 25 1.23 9.67 -2.93
CA LYS A 25 1.30 9.33 -4.37
C LYS A 25 2.72 8.88 -4.79
N ASP A 26 3.75 9.58 -4.34
CA ASP A 26 5.15 9.25 -4.65
C ASP A 26 5.61 8.04 -3.86
N ALA A 27 5.11 7.88 -2.62
CA ALA A 27 5.37 6.68 -1.83
C ALA A 27 4.85 5.40 -2.52
N LEU A 28 3.62 5.43 -3.06
CA LEU A 28 3.06 4.33 -3.84
C LEU A 28 3.90 4.06 -5.08
N ARG A 29 4.27 5.10 -5.83
CA ARG A 29 5.08 4.98 -7.04
C ARG A 29 6.46 4.39 -6.76
N LYS A 30 7.05 4.72 -5.61
CA LYS A 30 8.31 4.14 -5.14
C LYS A 30 8.15 2.66 -4.80
N LEU A 31 7.03 2.26 -4.20
CA LEU A 31 6.69 0.85 -3.96
C LEU A 31 6.48 0.06 -5.26
N GLU A 32 5.92 0.66 -6.31
CA GLU A 32 5.81 0.03 -7.65
C GLU A 32 7.20 -0.20 -8.25
N GLY A 33 8.13 0.74 -8.06
CA GLY A 33 9.52 0.59 -8.49
C GLY A 33 10.24 -0.56 -7.78
N GLU A 34 10.00 -0.77 -6.49
CA GLU A 34 10.56 -1.89 -5.73
C GLU A 34 9.96 -3.25 -6.12
N LEU A 35 8.74 -3.26 -6.65
CA LEU A 35 7.97 -4.46 -6.96
C LEU A 35 7.60 -4.48 -8.44
N GLU A 36 8.57 -4.85 -9.29
CA GLU A 36 8.35 -4.96 -10.73
C GLU A 36 7.10 -5.79 -11.07
N GLY A 37 6.25 -5.20 -11.90
CA GLY A 37 4.98 -5.79 -12.34
C GLY A 37 3.79 -5.59 -11.39
N LEU A 38 3.99 -4.92 -10.25
CA LEU A 38 2.90 -4.51 -9.35
C LEU A 38 2.36 -3.14 -9.76
N VAL A 39 1.03 -3.00 -9.81
CA VAL A 39 0.37 -1.71 -10.07
C VAL A 39 -0.59 -1.37 -8.93
N PHE A 40 -0.52 -0.16 -8.39
CA PHE A 40 -1.53 0.33 -7.43
C PHE A 40 -2.71 0.96 -8.17
N VAL A 41 -3.91 0.47 -7.86
CA VAL A 41 -5.17 0.98 -8.39
C VAL A 41 -5.91 1.68 -7.27
N TYR A 42 -6.10 2.98 -7.40
CA TYR A 42 -6.83 3.80 -6.44
C TYR A 42 -7.59 4.91 -7.15
N SER A 43 -8.61 5.45 -6.48
CA SER A 43 -9.31 6.64 -6.93
C SER A 43 -8.71 7.88 -6.26
N PRO A 44 -8.41 8.96 -7.00
CA PRO A 44 -7.80 10.17 -6.44
C PRO A 44 -8.69 10.88 -5.42
N SER A 45 -10.00 10.64 -5.44
CA SER A 45 -10.95 11.17 -4.45
C SER A 45 -11.10 10.33 -3.19
N SER A 46 -10.48 9.15 -3.12
CA SER A 46 -10.66 8.22 -1.98
C SER A 46 -9.82 8.57 -0.76
N PHE A 47 -8.70 9.26 -0.94
CA PHE A 47 -7.79 9.67 0.14
C PHE A 47 -6.94 10.85 -0.30
N ASN A 48 -6.34 11.56 0.66
CA ASN A 48 -5.46 12.68 0.36
C ASN A 48 -4.08 12.21 -0.11
N SER A 49 -3.91 12.05 -1.42
CA SER A 49 -2.67 11.58 -2.04
C SER A 49 -1.49 12.56 -1.95
N ASP A 50 -1.76 13.84 -1.64
CA ASP A 50 -0.73 14.88 -1.45
C ASP A 50 -0.23 14.94 0.01
N ARG A 51 -0.86 14.19 0.92
CA ARG A 51 -0.42 14.07 2.30
C ARG A 51 1.02 13.59 2.34
N LYS A 52 1.87 14.31 3.06
CA LYS A 52 3.26 13.93 3.28
C LYS A 52 3.38 12.92 4.40
N ILE A 53 4.20 11.90 4.18
CA ILE A 53 4.54 10.87 5.15
C ILE A 53 6.05 10.86 5.40
N ASN A 54 6.41 10.55 6.64
CA ASN A 54 7.80 10.39 7.07
C ASN A 54 7.92 9.08 7.86
N LEU A 55 8.08 7.97 7.15
CA LEU A 55 8.07 6.61 7.69
C LEU A 55 9.23 5.83 7.07
N SER A 56 9.86 4.94 7.85
CA SER A 56 10.93 4.09 7.35
C SER A 56 10.68 2.65 7.73
N PHE A 57 10.81 1.77 6.74
CA PHE A 57 10.51 0.35 6.83
C PHE A 57 11.74 -0.44 6.40
N LYS A 58 12.07 -1.49 7.16
CA LYS A 58 13.22 -2.35 6.88
C LYS A 58 12.84 -3.81 7.06
N LYS A 59 12.85 -4.57 5.97
CA LYS A 59 12.32 -5.94 5.92
C LYS A 59 10.91 -6.03 6.53
N VAL A 60 10.03 -5.15 6.07
CA VAL A 60 8.64 -5.12 6.53
C VAL A 60 7.75 -5.55 5.37
N ALA A 61 6.75 -6.38 5.65
CA ALA A 61 5.78 -6.81 4.65
C ALA A 61 5.05 -5.61 4.06
N LEU A 62 4.86 -5.59 2.73
CA LEU A 62 4.16 -4.52 2.02
C LEU A 62 2.80 -4.20 2.65
N ARG A 63 2.07 -5.21 3.13
CA ARG A 63 0.81 -5.05 3.86
C ARG A 63 0.94 -4.13 5.07
N GLU A 64 1.98 -4.35 5.88
CA GLU A 64 2.25 -3.58 7.09
C GLU A 64 2.69 -2.16 6.72
N VAL A 65 3.51 -2.02 5.68
CA VAL A 65 3.92 -0.72 5.13
C VAL A 65 2.68 0.09 4.73
N LEU A 66 1.78 -0.49 3.94
CA LEU A 66 0.54 0.16 3.54
C LEU A 66 -0.36 0.47 4.75
N ALA A 67 -0.50 -0.48 5.67
CA ALA A 67 -1.30 -0.28 6.89
C ALA A 67 -0.78 0.89 7.75
N GLU A 68 0.54 1.09 7.85
CA GLU A 68 1.13 2.22 8.56
C GLU A 68 1.00 3.54 7.80
N ILE A 69 1.26 3.55 6.48
CA ILE A 69 1.09 4.74 5.61
C ILE A 69 -0.34 5.28 5.71
N PHE A 70 -1.30 4.37 5.63
CA PHE A 70 -2.72 4.67 5.62
C PHE A 70 -3.36 4.44 6.99
N LYS A 71 -2.62 4.34 8.08
CA LYS A 71 -3.20 4.08 9.41
C LYS A 71 -4.22 5.13 9.84
N SER A 72 -4.04 6.36 9.36
CA SER A 72 -4.96 7.48 9.65
C SER A 72 -6.13 7.55 8.67
N ASP A 73 -6.07 6.83 7.56
CA ASP A 73 -7.09 6.78 6.52
C ASP A 73 -7.71 5.38 6.57
N ASP A 74 -8.97 5.23 7.01
CA ASP A 74 -9.61 3.90 7.15
C ASP A 74 -9.77 3.26 5.75
N LEU A 75 -8.71 2.63 5.25
CA LEU A 75 -8.53 2.11 3.90
C LEU A 75 -8.32 0.59 3.96
N ILE A 76 -8.82 -0.08 2.93
CA ILE A 76 -8.70 -1.51 2.71
C ILE A 76 -7.80 -1.74 1.50
N PHE A 77 -6.81 -2.60 1.67
CA PHE A 77 -5.90 -3.05 0.62
C PHE A 77 -6.32 -4.43 0.14
N GLN A 78 -6.51 -4.60 -1.17
CA GLN A 78 -6.75 -5.91 -1.79
C GLN A 78 -5.75 -6.18 -2.90
N ALA A 79 -4.87 -7.17 -2.71
CA ALA A 79 -4.05 -7.70 -3.79
C ALA A 79 -4.89 -8.60 -4.71
N ARG A 80 -4.84 -8.32 -6.01
CA ARG A 80 -5.50 -9.06 -7.08
C ARG A 80 -4.51 -9.33 -8.18
N ARG A 81 -3.98 -10.56 -8.22
CA ARG A 81 -2.95 -10.98 -9.18
C ARG A 81 -1.76 -10.02 -9.12
N HIS A 82 -1.70 -9.04 -10.01
CA HIS A 82 -0.57 -8.12 -10.20
C HIS A 82 -0.95 -6.67 -9.87
N LYS A 83 -2.12 -6.45 -9.24
CA LYS A 83 -2.64 -5.14 -8.90
C LYS A 83 -3.00 -5.08 -7.42
N VAL A 84 -2.69 -3.98 -6.75
CA VAL A 84 -3.15 -3.70 -5.39
C VAL A 84 -4.21 -2.63 -5.47
N ILE A 85 -5.43 -2.98 -5.09
CA ILE A 85 -6.56 -2.06 -5.10
C ILE A 85 -6.66 -1.42 -3.72
N LEU A 86 -6.61 -0.09 -3.66
CA LEU A 86 -6.87 0.68 -2.45
C LEU A 86 -8.30 1.20 -2.48
N LYS A 87 -9.07 0.94 -1.42
CA LYS A 87 -10.45 1.42 -1.28
C LYS A 87 -10.70 1.98 0.12
N PRO A 88 -11.49 3.06 0.26
CA PRO A 88 -11.95 3.51 1.57
C PRO A 88 -12.83 2.42 2.18
N LYS A 89 -12.60 2.13 3.45
CA LYS A 89 -13.41 1.19 4.25
C LYS A 89 -14.80 1.74 4.50
N ASN A 90 -14.92 3.07 4.65
CA ASN A 90 -16.19 3.77 4.77
C ASN A 90 -16.33 4.81 3.64
N PRO A 91 -17.02 4.49 2.53
CA PRO A 91 -17.33 5.48 1.50
C PRO A 91 -18.41 6.50 1.93
N ASP A 92 -19.04 6.30 3.10
CA ASP A 92 -20.32 6.91 3.49
C ASP A 92 -20.19 8.05 4.53
N ARG A 93 -18.99 8.58 4.79
CA ARG A 93 -18.82 9.76 5.67
C ARG A 93 -18.50 11.00 4.84
N PHE A 94 -19.47 11.47 4.06
CA PHE A 94 -19.50 12.85 3.58
C PHE A 94 -20.93 13.37 3.63
#